data_AF-A0A927PXW1-F1
#
_entry.id   AF-A0A927PXW1-F1
#
_cell.length_a   1.000
_cell.length_b   1.000
_cell.length_c   1.000
_cell.angle_alpha   90.00
_cell.angle_beta   90.00
_cell.angle_gamma   90.00
#
_symmetry.space_group_name_H-M   'P 1'
#
loop_
_entity.id
_entity.type
_entity.pdbx_description
1 polymer ?
#
loop_
_entity_poly.entity_id
_entity_poly.type
_entity_poly.pdbx_seq_one_letter_code
_entity_poly.pdbx_strand_id
1 'polypeptide(L)'
;MKFGFPTATIAAVTFLAGVAAGLASPVLAEETVSPTSLNNLSAAPKVPATPAVSTSAVQFAPQTEIVQDVTVTPAIATTDDADFSSLDAAVAAQSATIDDEELNCLAVGVYYESKGEPLAGQLAVADVILNRTTSGRFPASICSVVKQPGQFSFVKGGKLPQVDPGRRAWKTAVAIARVAAKDLWDSPAKNALYFHARHLSPNWGKARVASVGNHVFYR
;
A
#
# COMPACT_ATOMS: atom_id res chain seq x y z
N MET A 1 45.84 3.22 31.00
CA MET A 1 45.38 4.35 31.83
C MET A 1 43.93 4.08 32.20
N LYS A 2 43.65 3.90 33.50
CA LYS A 2 42.34 3.52 34.04
C LYS A 2 41.54 4.81 34.32
N PHE A 3 40.35 4.95 33.73
CA PHE A 3 39.42 6.02 34.07
C PHE A 3 38.24 5.42 34.82
N GLY A 4 38.15 5.74 36.11
CA GLY A 4 37.06 5.35 36.99
C GLY A 4 35.85 6.28 36.84
N PHE A 5 34.67 5.70 36.99
CA PHE A 5 33.37 6.35 36.98
C PHE A 5 33.10 7.12 38.29
N PRO A 6 32.36 8.25 38.27
CA PRO A 6 31.66 8.73 39.45
C PRO A 6 30.27 8.10 39.55
N THR A 7 30.05 7.41 40.67
CA THR A 7 28.77 6.92 41.18
C THR A 7 27.87 8.09 41.58
N ALA A 8 26.62 8.13 41.10
CA ALA A 8 25.59 9.05 41.57
C ALA A 8 24.58 8.27 42.45
N THR A 9 24.45 8.73 43.69
CA THR A 9 23.68 8.12 44.78
C THR A 9 22.25 8.66 44.80
N ILE A 10 21.29 7.73 44.65
CA ILE A 10 19.98 7.59 45.31
C ILE A 10 19.24 8.85 45.81
N ALA A 11 18.03 9.07 45.29
CA ALA A 11 16.89 9.53 46.09
C ALA A 11 15.61 8.84 45.58
N ALA A 12 15.22 7.74 46.22
CA ALA A 12 13.93 7.09 46.03
C ALA A 12 12.87 7.87 46.82
N VAL A 13 11.93 8.50 46.12
CA VAL A 13 10.74 9.10 46.74
C VAL A 13 9.61 8.09 46.60
N THR A 14 9.43 7.30 47.67
CA THR A 14 8.27 6.44 47.88
C THR A 14 7.06 7.30 48.24
N PHE A 15 6.09 7.41 47.32
CA PHE A 15 4.76 7.93 47.64
C PHE A 15 3.85 6.76 48.03
N LEU A 16 3.40 6.78 49.28
CA LEU A 16 2.45 5.83 49.85
C LEU A 16 1.00 6.17 49.42
N ALA A 17 0.29 5.11 49.03
CA ALA A 17 -1.10 4.78 49.33
C ALA A 17 -2.23 5.80 49.05
N GLY A 18 -3.09 5.43 48.10
CA GLY A 18 -4.47 5.87 47.99
C GLY A 18 -5.29 4.81 47.28
N VAL A 19 -5.67 3.75 48.00
CA VAL A 19 -6.59 2.70 47.54
C VAL A 19 -8.02 3.24 47.66
N ALA A 20 -8.69 3.49 46.54
CA ALA A 20 -10.14 3.65 46.50
C ALA A 20 -10.71 2.50 45.67
N ALA A 21 -11.18 1.47 46.38
CA ALA A 21 -11.97 0.39 45.83
C ALA A 21 -13.38 0.91 45.52
N GLY A 22 -13.64 1.25 44.26
CA GLY A 22 -14.97 1.49 43.74
C GLY A 22 -15.51 0.22 43.09
N LEU A 23 -16.33 -0.53 43.83
CA LEU A 23 -17.15 -1.60 43.28
C LEU A 23 -18.34 -0.97 42.55
N ALA A 24 -18.30 -0.94 41.22
CA ALA A 24 -19.45 -0.62 40.39
C ALA A 24 -19.74 -1.83 39.48
N SER A 25 -20.93 -2.39 39.68
CA SER A 25 -21.44 -3.62 39.09
C SER A 25 -21.45 -3.62 37.55
N PRO A 26 -21.31 -4.79 36.90
CA PRO A 26 -21.56 -4.91 35.48
C PRO A 26 -23.08 -4.81 35.22
N VAL A 27 -23.49 -3.77 34.48
CA VAL A 27 -24.81 -3.71 33.84
C VAL A 27 -24.78 -4.73 32.70
N LEU A 28 -25.55 -5.79 32.86
CA LEU A 28 -26.01 -6.67 31.78
C LEU A 28 -26.95 -5.84 30.90
N ALA A 29 -26.43 -5.30 29.80
CA ALA A 29 -27.24 -4.90 28.66
C ALA A 29 -27.32 -6.10 27.71
N GLU A 30 -28.41 -6.85 27.86
CA GLU A 30 -28.85 -7.89 26.94
C GLU A 30 -29.37 -7.20 25.68
N GLU A 31 -28.55 -7.12 24.63
CA GLU A 31 -29.01 -6.60 23.34
C GLU A 31 -29.65 -7.76 22.56
N THR A 32 -30.96 -7.67 22.46
CA THR A 32 -31.87 -8.60 21.84
C THR A 32 -31.64 -8.66 20.33
N VAL A 33 -31.17 -9.82 19.87
CA VAL A 33 -31.07 -10.15 18.44
C VAL A 33 -32.50 -10.25 17.88
N SER A 34 -32.87 -9.28 17.04
CA SER A 34 -34.08 -9.36 16.20
C SER A 34 -33.73 -10.06 14.87
N PRO A 35 -34.37 -11.18 14.52
CA PRO A 35 -34.20 -11.80 13.21
C PRO A 35 -35.15 -11.15 12.19
N THR A 36 -34.65 -10.17 11.43
CA THR A 36 -35.40 -9.64 10.27
C THR A 36 -35.04 -10.41 9.01
N SER A 37 -35.85 -11.44 8.76
CA SER A 37 -36.42 -11.86 7.47
C SER A 37 -35.52 -11.77 6.21
N LEU A 38 -34.98 -12.93 5.82
CA LEU A 38 -34.69 -13.26 4.42
C LEU A 38 -36.00 -13.31 3.65
N ASN A 39 -36.23 -12.41 2.70
CA ASN A 39 -37.15 -12.62 1.58
C ASN A 39 -37.08 -11.44 0.59
N ASN A 40 -36.19 -11.53 -0.41
CA ASN A 40 -36.47 -10.91 -1.70
C ASN A 40 -35.67 -11.55 -2.85
N LEU A 41 -36.03 -12.79 -3.17
CA LEU A 41 -35.75 -13.38 -4.47
C LEU A 41 -37.07 -13.36 -5.25
N SER A 42 -37.23 -12.37 -6.14
CA SER A 42 -38.31 -12.41 -7.12
C SER A 42 -37.98 -11.63 -8.38
N ALA A 43 -38.14 -12.37 -9.49
CA ALA A 43 -38.46 -11.96 -10.85
C ALA A 43 -37.37 -11.30 -11.71
N ALA A 44 -36.76 -12.15 -12.55
CA ALA A 44 -36.13 -11.75 -13.81
C ALA A 44 -37.18 -11.17 -14.79
N PRO A 45 -36.98 -9.96 -15.35
CA PRO A 45 -37.86 -9.42 -16.37
C PRO A 45 -37.60 -10.02 -17.75
N LYS A 46 -38.71 -10.40 -18.38
CA LYS A 46 -38.92 -11.00 -19.69
C LYS A 46 -38.36 -10.16 -20.85
N VAL A 47 -37.62 -10.80 -21.75
CA VAL A 47 -37.04 -10.24 -22.97
C VAL A 47 -38.13 -9.93 -24.00
N PRO A 48 -38.26 -8.69 -24.51
CA PRO A 48 -39.10 -8.39 -25.67
C PRO A 48 -38.38 -8.67 -26.99
N ALA A 49 -39.14 -9.18 -27.95
CA ALA A 49 -38.72 -9.64 -29.26
C ALA A 49 -38.17 -8.53 -30.18
N THR A 50 -37.27 -8.97 -31.05
CA THR A 50 -36.66 -8.31 -32.21
C THR A 50 -37.66 -7.65 -33.17
N PRO A 51 -37.39 -6.42 -33.66
CA PRO A 51 -37.87 -5.95 -34.95
C PRO A 51 -36.90 -6.35 -36.08
N ALA A 52 -37.47 -6.76 -37.21
CA ALA A 52 -36.77 -7.15 -38.44
C ALA A 52 -35.98 -5.96 -39.04
N VAL A 53 -34.73 -6.22 -39.40
CA VAL A 53 -33.83 -5.27 -40.07
C VAL A 53 -34.03 -5.37 -41.57
N SER A 54 -34.40 -4.25 -42.19
CA SER A 54 -34.48 -4.07 -43.65
C SER A 54 -33.09 -4.20 -44.29
N THR A 55 -32.95 -5.13 -45.23
CA THR A 55 -31.72 -5.33 -46.01
C THR A 55 -31.65 -4.35 -47.19
N SER A 56 -31.07 -3.18 -46.96
CA SER A 56 -30.57 -2.32 -48.04
C SER A 56 -29.20 -2.82 -48.50
N ALA A 57 -29.07 -3.16 -49.78
CA ALA A 57 -27.83 -3.63 -50.38
C ALA A 57 -26.78 -2.51 -50.38
N VAL A 58 -25.66 -2.74 -49.68
CA VAL A 58 -24.48 -1.88 -49.70
C VAL A 58 -23.58 -2.31 -50.85
N GLN A 59 -23.39 -1.43 -51.83
CA GLN A 59 -22.53 -1.66 -52.98
C GLN A 59 -21.13 -1.13 -52.64
N PHE A 60 -20.15 -2.04 -52.51
CA PHE A 60 -18.77 -1.68 -52.22
C PHE A 60 -18.05 -1.24 -53.50
N ALA A 61 -17.57 -0.01 -53.51
CA ALA A 61 -16.60 0.46 -54.51
C ALA A 61 -15.21 -0.17 -54.24
N PRO A 62 -14.40 -0.44 -55.28
CA PRO A 62 -13.06 -0.99 -55.11
C PRO A 62 -12.19 0.00 -54.34
N GLN A 63 -11.50 -0.50 -53.32
CA GLN A 63 -10.59 0.28 -52.48
C GLN A 63 -9.29 0.54 -53.28
N THR A 64 -8.95 1.80 -53.51
CA THR A 64 -7.62 2.18 -53.99
C THR A 64 -6.63 1.98 -52.86
N GLU A 65 -5.57 1.20 -53.10
CA GLU A 65 -4.49 0.96 -52.15
C GLU A 65 -3.68 2.25 -51.94
N ILE A 66 -3.86 2.87 -50.77
CA ILE A 66 -3.07 4.04 -50.35
C ILE A 66 -1.90 3.50 -49.52
N VAL A 67 -0.72 3.44 -50.12
CA VAL A 67 0.53 3.12 -49.42
C VAL A 67 0.94 4.36 -48.62
N GLN A 68 0.60 4.38 -47.33
CA GLN A 68 1.06 5.41 -46.41
C GLN A 68 2.39 4.98 -45.80
N ASP A 69 3.45 5.73 -46.11
CA ASP A 69 4.76 5.56 -45.50
C ASP A 69 4.68 5.97 -44.02
N VAL A 70 4.65 4.98 -43.13
CA VAL A 70 4.60 5.19 -41.69
C VAL A 70 6.02 5.42 -41.20
N THR A 71 6.37 6.68 -41.00
CA THR A 71 7.53 7.04 -40.19
C THR A 71 7.33 6.47 -38.79
N VAL A 72 8.13 5.46 -38.45
CA VAL A 72 8.12 4.80 -37.13
C VAL A 72 8.56 5.83 -36.09
N THR A 73 7.57 6.51 -35.50
CA THR A 73 7.73 7.16 -34.20
C THR A 73 7.93 6.03 -33.20
N PRO A 74 8.91 6.09 -32.28
CA PRO A 74 9.13 5.02 -31.32
C PRO A 74 7.85 4.83 -30.50
N ALA A 75 7.20 3.68 -30.69
CA ALA A 75 6.07 3.26 -29.91
C ALA A 75 6.44 3.30 -28.44
N ILE A 76 5.56 3.90 -27.63
CA ILE A 76 5.59 3.77 -26.17
C ILE A 76 5.54 2.27 -25.88
N ALA A 77 6.66 1.71 -25.43
CA ALA A 77 6.75 0.31 -25.08
C ALA A 77 5.78 0.04 -23.93
N THR A 78 4.81 -0.84 -24.16
CA THR A 78 4.06 -1.51 -23.10
C THR A 78 5.05 -2.42 -22.38
N THR A 79 5.61 -1.93 -21.27
CA THR A 79 6.68 -2.57 -20.49
C THR A 79 6.18 -3.71 -19.60
N ASP A 80 5.30 -4.58 -20.12
CA ASP A 80 4.75 -5.66 -19.30
C ASP A 80 5.72 -6.85 -19.14
N ASP A 81 6.78 -6.92 -19.95
CA ASP A 81 7.87 -7.89 -19.84
C ASP A 81 9.26 -7.18 -19.81
N ALA A 82 9.40 -6.15 -18.98
CA ALA A 82 10.66 -5.39 -18.91
C ALA A 82 11.69 -6.06 -17.99
N ASP A 83 12.66 -6.76 -18.59
CA ASP A 83 13.90 -7.16 -17.92
C ASP A 83 14.78 -5.92 -17.67
N PHE A 84 14.60 -5.29 -16.50
CA PHE A 84 15.44 -4.18 -16.08
C PHE A 84 16.82 -4.69 -15.61
N SER A 85 17.90 -4.01 -16.00
CA SER A 85 19.27 -4.35 -15.58
C SER A 85 19.58 -4.03 -14.12
N SER A 86 18.77 -3.17 -13.48
CA SER A 86 18.90 -2.80 -12.07
C SER A 86 17.59 -2.19 -11.54
N LEU A 87 17.43 -2.17 -10.21
CA LEU A 87 16.30 -1.49 -9.56
C LEU A 87 16.29 0.02 -9.89
N ASP A 88 17.44 0.66 -9.96
CA ASP A 88 17.54 2.06 -10.38
C ASP A 88 16.99 2.27 -11.79
N ALA A 89 17.28 1.35 -12.73
CA ALA A 89 16.74 1.40 -14.08
C ALA A 89 15.22 1.19 -14.10
N ALA A 90 14.71 0.23 -13.32
CA ALA A 90 13.27 -0.03 -13.17
C ALA A 90 12.52 1.20 -12.65
N VAL A 91 13.06 1.87 -11.63
CA VAL A 91 12.50 3.09 -11.04
C VAL A 91 12.61 4.27 -12.00
N ALA A 92 13.74 4.44 -12.68
CA ALA A 92 13.94 5.53 -13.64
C ALA A 92 13.00 5.43 -14.86
N ALA A 93 12.58 4.22 -15.23
CA ALA A 93 11.63 3.99 -16.31
C ALA A 93 10.17 4.34 -15.96
N GLN A 94 9.82 4.48 -14.67
CA GLN A 94 8.44 4.76 -14.26
C GLN A 94 8.07 6.24 -14.36
N SER A 95 6.83 6.51 -14.75
CA SER A 95 6.24 7.84 -14.60
C SER A 95 6.04 8.20 -13.12
N ALA A 96 6.41 9.43 -12.75
CA ALA A 96 6.19 9.98 -11.41
C ALA A 96 4.83 10.71 -11.28
N THR A 97 3.87 10.41 -12.16
CA THR A 97 2.50 10.92 -12.09
C THR A 97 1.63 10.01 -11.23
N ILE A 98 0.63 10.58 -10.56
CA ILE A 98 -0.44 9.84 -9.89
C ILE A 98 -1.66 9.85 -10.81
N ASP A 99 -2.14 8.67 -11.17
CA ASP A 99 -3.28 8.42 -12.06
C ASP A 99 -4.43 7.63 -11.37
N ASP A 100 -4.19 7.11 -10.16
CA ASP A 100 -5.13 6.28 -9.40
C ASP A 100 -5.00 6.54 -7.88
N GLU A 101 -6.09 6.36 -7.12
CA GLU A 101 -6.12 6.62 -5.67
C GLU A 101 -5.30 5.59 -4.88
N GLU A 102 -5.36 4.31 -5.24
CA GLU A 102 -4.62 3.24 -4.56
C GLU A 102 -3.11 3.44 -4.76
N LEU A 103 -2.69 3.84 -5.97
CA LEU A 103 -1.29 4.23 -6.23
C LEU A 103 -0.87 5.44 -5.37
N ASN A 104 -1.74 6.44 -5.21
CA ASN A 104 -1.46 7.57 -4.33
C ASN A 104 -1.28 7.13 -2.88
N CYS A 105 -2.16 6.26 -2.36
CA CYS A 105 -2.03 5.73 -1.01
C CYS A 105 -0.72 4.95 -0.81
N LEU A 106 -0.34 4.12 -1.79
CA LEU A 106 0.94 3.40 -1.76
C LEU A 106 2.13 4.36 -1.74
N ALA A 107 2.14 5.35 -2.64
CA ALA A 107 3.22 6.33 -2.75
C ALA A 107 3.36 7.21 -1.49
N VAL A 108 2.25 7.63 -0.88
CA VAL A 108 2.27 8.33 0.42
C VAL A 108 2.87 7.45 1.51
N GLY A 109 2.46 6.17 1.57
CA GLY A 109 3.04 5.20 2.50
C GLY A 109 4.55 5.08 2.35
N VAL A 110 5.02 4.82 1.13
CA VAL A 110 6.45 4.72 0.81
C VAL A 110 7.18 6.02 1.18
N TYR A 111 6.65 7.17 0.79
CA TYR A 111 7.30 8.47 1.02
C TYR A 111 7.51 8.76 2.50
N TYR A 112 6.50 8.58 3.35
CA TYR A 112 6.64 8.94 4.76
C TYR A 112 7.40 7.92 5.59
N GLU A 113 7.32 6.64 5.23
CA GLU A 113 8.03 5.58 5.96
C GLU A 113 9.47 5.41 5.53
N SER A 114 9.83 5.79 4.30
CA SER A 114 11.12 5.40 3.73
C SER A 114 11.80 6.43 2.83
N LYS A 115 11.32 7.68 2.74
CA LYS A 115 12.11 8.73 2.06
C LYS A 115 13.51 8.84 2.66
N GLY A 116 14.52 8.83 1.80
CA GLY A 116 15.93 8.87 2.22
C GLY A 116 16.55 7.49 2.47
N GLU A 117 15.75 6.41 2.46
CA GLU A 117 16.27 5.04 2.43
C GLU A 117 16.76 4.67 1.02
N PRO A 118 17.65 3.67 0.88
CA PRO A 118 17.98 3.07 -0.41
C PRO A 118 16.72 2.61 -1.16
N LEU A 119 16.74 2.56 -2.49
CA LEU A 119 15.57 2.16 -3.30
C LEU A 119 15.02 0.79 -2.87
N ALA A 120 15.89 -0.17 -2.55
CA ALA A 120 15.48 -1.49 -2.05
C ALA A 120 14.73 -1.41 -0.71
N GLY A 121 15.03 -0.42 0.15
CA GLY A 121 14.31 -0.19 1.40
C GLY A 121 12.93 0.43 1.17
N GLN A 122 12.82 1.33 0.19
CA GLN A 122 11.53 1.92 -0.21
C GLN A 122 10.62 0.87 -0.85
N LEU A 123 11.18 0.02 -1.72
CA LEU A 123 10.49 -1.11 -2.32
C LEU A 123 10.00 -2.09 -1.25
N ALA A 124 10.87 -2.46 -0.30
CA ALA A 124 10.49 -3.34 0.81
C ALA A 124 9.31 -2.82 1.66
N VAL A 125 9.20 -1.49 1.85
CA VAL A 125 8.02 -0.91 2.51
C VAL A 125 6.77 -1.02 1.63
N ALA A 126 6.89 -0.76 0.32
CA ALA A 126 5.79 -0.92 -0.63
C ALA A 126 5.27 -2.37 -0.62
N ASP A 127 6.17 -3.36 -0.63
CA ASP A 127 5.78 -4.77 -0.57
C ASP A 127 5.08 -5.12 0.73
N VAL A 128 5.50 -4.59 1.89
CA VAL A 128 4.76 -4.82 3.14
C VAL A 128 3.32 -4.33 3.01
N ILE A 129 3.09 -3.17 2.39
CA ILE A 129 1.74 -2.64 2.19
C ILE A 129 0.93 -3.56 1.26
N LEU A 130 1.51 -4.00 0.14
CA LEU A 130 0.86 -4.90 -0.82
C LEU A 130 0.63 -6.31 -0.24
N ASN A 131 1.59 -6.86 0.49
CA ASN A 131 1.45 -8.16 1.17
C ASN A 131 0.33 -8.14 2.22
N ARG A 132 0.11 -7.00 2.88
CA ARG A 132 -1.00 -6.85 3.82
C ARG A 132 -2.34 -7.03 3.11
N THR A 133 -2.52 -6.45 1.92
CA THR A 133 -3.79 -6.56 1.17
C THR A 133 -4.12 -8.01 0.79
N THR A 134 -3.11 -8.85 0.58
CA THR A 134 -3.26 -10.25 0.16
C THR A 134 -3.19 -11.26 1.31
N SER A 135 -2.79 -10.83 2.51
CA SER A 135 -2.54 -11.73 3.65
C SER A 135 -3.79 -12.32 4.33
N GLY A 136 -4.97 -11.75 4.11
CA GLY A 136 -6.18 -12.06 4.88
C GLY A 136 -6.18 -11.58 6.34
N ARG A 137 -5.10 -10.94 6.82
CA ARG A 137 -4.97 -10.40 8.19
C ARG A 137 -5.20 -8.89 8.28
N PHE A 138 -5.19 -8.22 7.15
CA PHE A 138 -5.35 -6.77 7.00
C PHE A 138 -6.44 -6.49 5.95
N PRO A 139 -6.92 -5.24 5.84
CA PRO A 139 -7.88 -4.86 4.80
C PRO A 139 -7.39 -5.18 3.38
N ALA A 140 -8.33 -5.42 2.47
CA ALA A 140 -8.03 -5.91 1.11
C ALA A 140 -7.60 -4.83 0.10
N SER A 141 -7.68 -3.54 0.44
CA SER A 141 -7.21 -2.45 -0.43
C SER A 141 -6.00 -1.74 0.17
N ILE A 142 -5.16 -1.18 -0.69
CA ILE A 142 -3.96 -0.42 -0.33
C ILE A 142 -4.37 0.78 0.50
N CYS A 143 -5.38 1.54 0.05
CA CYS A 143 -5.82 2.70 0.82
C CYS A 143 -6.37 2.32 2.20
N SER A 144 -7.09 1.20 2.33
CA SER A 144 -7.56 0.76 3.65
C SER A 144 -6.43 0.29 4.55
N VAL A 145 -5.39 -0.37 4.01
CA VAL A 145 -4.19 -0.74 4.77
C VAL A 145 -3.45 0.51 5.25
N VAL A 146 -3.20 1.47 4.36
CA VAL A 146 -2.45 2.68 4.70
C VAL A 146 -3.24 3.55 5.67
N LYS A 147 -4.55 3.73 5.46
CA LYS A 147 -5.41 4.58 6.30
C LYS A 147 -5.88 3.88 7.59
N GLN A 148 -5.50 2.62 7.83
CA GLN A 148 -5.90 1.87 9.02
C GLN A 148 -5.38 2.57 10.31
N PRO A 149 -6.23 2.77 11.33
CA PRO A 149 -5.84 3.48 12.55
C PRO A 149 -4.62 2.87 13.24
N GLY A 150 -3.64 3.71 13.58
CA GLY A 150 -2.44 3.31 14.33
C GLY A 150 -1.37 2.56 13.51
N GLN A 151 -1.62 2.25 12.24
CA GLN A 151 -0.64 1.53 11.42
C GLN A 151 0.51 2.42 10.94
N PHE A 152 0.20 3.67 10.59
CA PHE A 152 1.14 4.62 10.01
C PHE A 152 0.98 5.98 10.68
N SER A 153 2.09 6.51 11.22
CA SER A 153 2.08 7.69 12.11
C SER A 153 1.63 8.99 11.43
N PHE A 154 1.78 9.07 10.11
CA PHE A 154 1.41 10.24 9.31
C PHE A 154 -0.10 10.32 9.01
N VAL A 155 -0.87 9.26 9.29
CA VAL A 155 -2.32 9.21 9.04
C VAL A 155 -3.06 9.84 10.21
N LYS A 156 -3.88 10.86 9.92
CA LYS A 156 -4.67 11.58 10.93
C LYS A 156 -6.14 11.46 10.62
N GLY A 157 -6.91 10.82 11.49
CA GLY A 157 -8.35 10.62 11.31
C GLY A 157 -8.72 9.93 9.99
N GLY A 158 -7.91 8.95 9.56
CA GLY A 158 -8.09 8.25 8.28
C GLY A 158 -7.73 9.05 7.04
N LYS A 159 -7.17 10.27 7.18
CA LYS A 159 -6.77 11.14 6.07
C LYS A 159 -5.26 11.13 5.88
N LEU A 160 -4.86 11.14 4.60
CA LEU A 160 -3.45 11.26 4.19
C LEU A 160 -3.04 12.74 4.16
N PRO A 161 -1.78 13.06 4.54
CA PRO A 161 -1.23 14.39 4.34
C PRO A 161 -1.01 14.69 2.86
N GLN A 162 -1.09 15.97 2.48
CA GLN A 162 -0.70 16.41 1.14
C GLN A 162 0.83 16.38 1.01
N VAL A 163 1.32 15.83 -0.09
CA VAL A 163 2.74 15.86 -0.46
C VAL A 163 2.94 16.78 -1.66
N ASP A 164 4.02 17.54 -1.65
CA ASP A 164 4.41 18.43 -2.76
C ASP A 164 4.95 17.61 -3.95
N PRO A 165 4.26 17.62 -5.12
CA PRO A 165 4.67 16.85 -6.29
C PRO A 165 6.02 17.24 -6.89
N GLY A 166 6.52 18.44 -6.59
CA GLY A 166 7.80 18.93 -7.07
C GLY A 166 9.01 18.24 -6.43
N ARG A 167 8.83 17.58 -5.28
CA ARG A 167 9.93 16.98 -4.51
C ARG A 167 10.49 15.74 -5.21
N ARG A 168 11.81 15.67 -5.37
CA ARG A 168 12.49 14.48 -5.93
C ARG A 168 12.14 13.21 -5.17
N ALA A 169 12.17 13.24 -3.83
CA ALA A 169 11.83 12.09 -3.01
C ALA A 169 10.37 11.64 -3.19
N TRP A 170 9.45 12.56 -3.48
CA TRP A 170 8.07 12.20 -3.82
C TRP A 170 8.00 11.48 -5.16
N LYS A 171 8.65 12.03 -6.20
CA LYS A 171 8.73 11.38 -7.51
C LYS A 171 9.34 9.97 -7.43
N THR A 172 10.38 9.79 -6.63
CA THR A 172 10.97 8.46 -6.35
C THR A 172 9.97 7.53 -5.66
N ALA A 173 9.24 8.00 -4.65
CA ALA A 173 8.24 7.20 -3.97
C ALA A 173 7.11 6.74 -4.90
N VAL A 174 6.65 7.62 -5.81
CA VAL A 174 5.65 7.27 -6.84
C VAL A 174 6.19 6.21 -7.80
N ALA A 175 7.42 6.38 -8.27
CA ALA A 175 8.06 5.42 -9.16
C ALA A 175 8.25 4.04 -8.49
N ILE A 176 8.72 4.01 -7.23
CA ILE A 176 8.81 2.78 -6.44
C ILE A 176 7.44 2.13 -6.24
N ALA A 177 6.40 2.91 -5.93
CA ALA A 177 5.05 2.39 -5.79
C ALA A 177 4.57 1.70 -7.07
N ARG A 178 4.89 2.24 -8.26
CA ARG A 178 4.59 1.58 -9.54
C ARG A 178 5.41 0.30 -9.76
N VAL A 179 6.71 0.32 -9.45
CA VAL A 179 7.56 -0.88 -9.53
C VAL A 179 6.98 -2.01 -8.68
N ALA A 180 6.59 -1.71 -7.44
CA ALA A 180 6.00 -2.68 -6.52
C ALA A 180 4.61 -3.16 -6.99
N ALA A 181 3.71 -2.24 -7.37
CA ALA A 181 2.35 -2.57 -7.78
C ALA A 181 2.30 -3.42 -9.06
N LYS A 182 3.31 -3.34 -9.91
CA LYS A 182 3.47 -4.13 -11.13
C LYS A 182 4.36 -5.38 -10.94
N ASP A 183 4.83 -5.65 -9.72
CA ASP A 183 5.77 -6.74 -9.39
C ASP A 183 7.02 -6.77 -10.31
N LEU A 184 7.56 -5.59 -10.66
CA LEU A 184 8.66 -5.46 -11.63
C LEU A 184 10.05 -5.72 -11.04
N TRP A 185 10.15 -5.97 -9.73
CA TRP A 185 11.43 -6.21 -9.08
C TRP A 185 11.30 -7.04 -7.80
N ASP A 186 12.21 -8.00 -7.62
CA ASP A 186 12.26 -8.81 -6.41
C ASP A 186 12.93 -8.08 -5.24
N SER A 187 12.18 -7.98 -4.14
CA SER A 187 12.61 -7.32 -2.92
C SER A 187 13.19 -8.27 -1.89
N PRO A 188 14.21 -7.86 -1.11
CA PRO A 188 14.71 -8.65 0.02
C PRO A 188 13.63 -8.95 1.08
N ALA A 189 12.56 -8.16 1.13
CA ALA A 189 11.47 -8.30 2.08
C ALA A 189 10.16 -8.81 1.45
N LYS A 190 10.23 -9.52 0.31
CA LYS A 190 9.07 -9.90 -0.53
C LYS A 190 7.88 -10.52 0.22
N ASN A 191 8.10 -11.20 1.35
CA ASN A 191 7.04 -11.84 2.15
C ASN A 191 6.80 -11.21 3.54
N ALA A 192 7.33 -10.01 3.79
CA ALA A 192 7.19 -9.35 5.08
C ALA A 192 5.81 -8.69 5.25
N LEU A 193 5.29 -8.71 6.48
CA LEU A 193 4.03 -8.04 6.87
C LEU A 193 4.24 -6.93 7.89
N TYR A 194 5.43 -6.86 8.49
CA TYR A 194 5.78 -5.92 9.55
C TYR A 194 7.19 -5.41 9.34
N PHE A 195 7.45 -4.20 9.82
CA PHE A 195 8.80 -3.65 9.91
C PHE A 195 8.91 -2.69 11.11
N HIS A 196 10.14 -2.41 11.51
CA HIS A 196 10.46 -1.29 12.41
C HIS A 196 11.80 -0.68 12.03
N ALA A 197 12.01 0.56 12.48
CA ALA A 197 13.30 1.22 12.37
C ALA A 197 14.32 0.59 13.33
N ARG A 198 15.57 0.41 12.88
CA ARG A 198 16.64 -0.31 13.61
C ARG A 198 16.98 0.26 14.99
N HIS A 199 16.66 1.53 15.25
CA HIS A 199 16.87 2.17 16.54
C HIS A 199 15.80 1.80 17.58
N LEU A 200 14.76 1.06 17.17
CA LEU A 200 13.73 0.52 18.05
C LEU A 200 13.97 -0.96 18.30
N SER A 201 13.47 -1.47 19.42
CA SER A 201 13.60 -2.89 19.79
C SER A 201 12.30 -3.46 20.37
N PRO A 202 11.26 -3.62 19.52
CA PRO A 202 10.00 -4.20 19.96
C PRO A 202 10.11 -5.71 20.19
N ASN A 203 9.48 -6.20 21.26
CA ASN A 203 9.44 -7.63 21.59
C ASN A 203 8.23 -8.33 20.94
N TRP A 204 8.26 -8.51 19.61
CA TRP A 204 7.12 -9.08 18.87
C TRP A 204 7.15 -10.60 18.71
N GLY A 205 8.29 -11.26 18.95
CA GLY A 205 8.44 -12.71 18.71
C GLY A 205 8.22 -13.14 17.25
N LYS A 206 8.39 -12.23 16.28
CA LYS A 206 8.18 -12.49 14.85
C LYS A 206 9.44 -12.98 14.16
N ALA A 207 9.29 -13.74 13.08
CA ALA A 207 10.44 -14.22 12.31
C ALA A 207 11.01 -13.07 11.47
N ARG A 208 12.31 -12.79 11.60
CA ARG A 208 13.00 -11.78 10.79
C ARG A 208 13.16 -12.29 9.36
N VAL A 209 12.74 -11.47 8.39
CA VAL A 209 12.84 -11.76 6.95
C VAL A 209 14.10 -11.11 6.37
N ALA A 210 14.29 -9.82 6.63
CA ALA A 210 15.41 -9.05 6.08
C ALA A 210 15.75 -7.84 6.95
N SER A 211 16.91 -7.24 6.69
CA SER A 211 17.19 -5.86 7.10
C SER A 211 17.76 -5.09 5.94
N VAL A 212 17.11 -3.99 5.59
CA VAL A 212 17.45 -3.15 4.43
C VAL A 212 17.44 -1.70 4.91
N GLY A 213 18.53 -0.99 4.65
CA GLY A 213 18.72 0.36 5.18
C GLY A 213 18.54 0.41 6.69
N ASN A 214 17.73 1.36 7.15
CA ASN A 214 17.39 1.60 8.55
C ASN A 214 16.20 0.75 9.05
N HIS A 215 15.73 -0.24 8.29
CA HIS A 215 14.58 -1.07 8.66
C HIS A 215 14.94 -2.55 8.89
N VAL A 216 14.18 -3.18 9.77
CA VAL A 216 14.14 -4.64 9.95
C VAL A 216 12.72 -5.12 9.64
N PHE A 217 12.61 -6.13 8.78
CA PHE A 217 11.36 -6.66 8.24
C PHE A 217 11.06 -8.05 8.80
N TYR A 218 9.78 -8.36 9.00
CA TYR A 218 9.31 -9.57 9.68
C TYR A 218 8.08 -10.21 9.04
N ARG A 219 7.90 -11.51 9.30
CA ARG A 219 6.70 -12.30 8.98
C ARG A 219 6.00 -12.76 10.25
#